data_AF-A0A3R6TGE3-F1
#
_entry.id   AF-A0A3R6TGE3-F1
#
_cell.length_a   1.000
_cell.length_b   1.000
_cell.length_c   1.000
_cell.angle_alpha   90.00
_cell.angle_beta   90.00
_cell.angle_gamma   90.00
#
_symmetry.space_group_name_H-M   'P 1'
#
loop_
_entity.id
_entity.type
_entity.pdbx_description
1 polymer ?
#
loop_
_entity_poly.entity_id
_entity_poly.type
_entity_poly.pdbx_seq_one_letter_code
_entity_poly.pdbx_strand_id
1 'polypeptide(L)'
;MTIKEVSQKYNISQDTLRYYERVGMIPKVTRTASGIRDYQESDLSWVELVICMRSAGLPVEALIEYVELYQQGDQTFGARLELLQEQRRNLEEQQKQLQAAISKLDYKISRYEVAVKTGKLSWEENSCT
;
A
#
# COMPACT_ATOMS: atom_id res chain seq x y z
N MET A 1 -20.60 8.32 -8.58
CA MET A 1 -20.16 9.16 -7.43
C MET A 1 -19.24 10.26 -7.93
N THR A 2 -19.40 11.49 -7.42
CA THR A 2 -18.50 12.61 -7.74
C THR A 2 -17.13 12.42 -7.11
N ILE A 3 -16.10 13.07 -7.65
CA ILE A 3 -14.75 13.02 -7.07
C ILE A 3 -14.69 13.55 -5.63
N LYS A 4 -15.57 14.50 -5.26
CA LYS A 4 -15.65 15.03 -3.89
C LYS A 4 -16.13 13.95 -2.92
N GLU A 5 -17.16 13.20 -3.29
CA GLU A 5 -17.70 12.11 -2.47
C GLU A 5 -16.69 10.98 -2.33
N VAL A 6 -15.98 10.61 -3.40
CA VAL A 6 -14.92 9.58 -3.34
C VAL A 6 -13.75 10.04 -2.46
N SER A 7 -13.34 11.30 -2.60
CA SER A 7 -12.30 11.91 -1.75
C SER A 7 -12.66 11.83 -0.26
N GLN A 8 -13.92 12.11 0.09
CA GLN A 8 -14.42 12.00 1.46
C GLN A 8 -14.52 10.54 1.93
N LYS A 9 -15.05 9.64 1.08
CA LYS A 9 -15.23 8.21 1.40
C LYS A 9 -13.90 7.53 1.75
N TYR A 10 -12.86 7.80 0.97
CA TYR A 10 -11.56 7.14 1.11
C TYR A 10 -10.51 7.99 1.83
N ASN A 11 -10.89 9.17 2.33
CA ASN A 11 -9.99 10.11 3.02
C ASN A 11 -8.69 10.41 2.23
N ILE A 12 -8.82 10.69 0.94
CA ILE A 12 -7.71 11.10 0.07
C ILE A 12 -8.08 12.38 -0.69
N SER A 13 -7.09 13.19 -1.04
CA SER A 13 -7.38 14.45 -1.75
C SER A 13 -7.93 14.19 -3.16
N GLN A 14 -8.73 15.14 -3.67
CA GLN A 14 -9.18 15.08 -5.07
C GLN A 14 -8.01 15.11 -6.05
N ASP A 15 -6.91 15.79 -5.72
CA ASP A 15 -5.71 15.83 -6.54
C ASP A 15 -4.98 14.48 -6.56
N THR A 16 -5.01 13.74 -5.46
CA THR A 16 -4.50 12.35 -5.39
C THR A 16 -5.31 11.44 -6.32
N LEU A 17 -6.65 11.54 -6.30
CA LEU A 17 -7.51 10.80 -7.23
C LEU A 17 -7.21 11.15 -8.70
N ARG A 18 -7.02 12.44 -9.01
CA ARG A 18 -6.60 12.89 -10.35
C ARG A 18 -5.24 12.36 -10.73
N TYR A 19 -4.31 12.35 -9.78
CA TYR A 19 -2.97 11.82 -9.96
C TYR A 19 -3.02 10.32 -10.30
N TYR A 20 -3.79 9.53 -9.55
CA TYR A 20 -3.93 8.08 -9.77
C TYR A 20 -4.42 7.76 -11.19
N GLU A 21 -5.47 8.45 -11.66
CA GLU A 21 -5.95 8.30 -13.04
C GLU A 21 -4.90 8.78 -14.06
N ARG A 22 -4.27 9.94 -13.80
CA ARG A 22 -3.32 10.57 -14.74
C ARG A 22 -2.09 9.71 -15.00
N VAL A 23 -1.56 9.05 -13.98
CA VAL A 23 -0.38 8.19 -14.13
C VAL A 23 -0.72 6.76 -14.53
N GLY A 24 -2.01 6.40 -14.57
CA GLY A 24 -2.45 5.06 -14.97
C GLY A 24 -2.49 4.03 -13.84
N MET A 25 -2.46 4.45 -12.57
CA MET A 25 -2.66 3.51 -11.44
C MET A 25 -4.10 3.03 -11.32
N ILE A 26 -5.06 3.74 -11.92
CA ILE A 26 -6.43 3.27 -12.12
C ILE A 26 -6.81 3.43 -13.60
N PRO A 27 -7.76 2.64 -14.12
CA PRO A 27 -8.34 2.88 -15.43
C PRO A 27 -8.96 4.29 -15.53
N LYS A 28 -9.16 4.74 -16.76
CA LYS A 28 -9.84 6.01 -17.03
C LYS A 28 -11.24 5.97 -16.44
N VAL A 29 -11.55 6.93 -15.58
CA VAL A 29 -12.82 6.98 -14.84
C VAL A 29 -13.95 7.39 -15.78
N THR A 30 -15.13 6.82 -15.54
CA THR A 30 -16.36 7.16 -16.26
C THR A 30 -16.70 8.66 -16.10
N ARG A 31 -17.34 9.25 -17.12
CA ARG A 31 -17.69 10.68 -17.13
C ARG A 31 -19.15 10.90 -17.47
N THR A 32 -19.73 11.93 -16.87
CA THR A 32 -21.04 12.47 -17.27
C THR A 32 -20.97 13.06 -18.68
N ALA A 33 -22.13 13.32 -19.28
CA ALA A 33 -22.23 14.03 -20.56
C ALA A 33 -21.56 15.42 -20.53
N SER A 34 -21.49 16.07 -19.36
CA SER A 34 -20.79 17.35 -19.15
C SER A 34 -19.28 17.20 -18.89
N GLY A 35 -18.72 15.99 -18.99
CA GLY A 35 -17.29 15.72 -18.86
C GLY A 35 -16.78 15.58 -17.41
N ILE A 36 -17.67 15.61 -16.43
CA ILE A 36 -17.34 15.49 -15.00
C ILE A 36 -17.10 14.02 -14.68
N ARG A 37 -16.07 13.71 -13.87
CA ARG A 37 -15.82 12.34 -13.39
C ARG A 37 -17.00 11.84 -12.56
N ASP A 38 -17.50 10.68 -12.92
CA ASP A 38 -18.57 9.98 -12.25
C ASP A 38 -18.16 8.53 -11.99
N TYR A 39 -17.60 8.29 -10.81
CA TYR A 39 -17.06 7.00 -10.41
C TYR A 39 -18.19 5.99 -10.24
N GLN A 40 -18.16 4.94 -11.05
CA GLN A 40 -19.01 3.77 -10.92
C GLN A 40 -18.41 2.78 -9.92
N GLU A 41 -19.16 1.77 -9.52
CA GLU A 41 -18.71 0.78 -8.54
C GLU A 41 -17.39 0.09 -8.94
N SER A 42 -17.23 -0.23 -10.23
CA SER A 42 -15.97 -0.76 -10.78
C SER A 42 -14.79 0.20 -10.62
N ASP A 43 -15.01 1.50 -10.78
CA ASP A 43 -13.97 2.52 -10.58
C ASP A 43 -13.56 2.60 -9.10
N LEU A 44 -14.52 2.45 -8.18
CA LEU A 44 -14.27 2.47 -6.74
C LEU A 44 -13.44 1.27 -6.29
N SER A 45 -13.65 0.08 -6.88
CA SER A 45 -12.82 -1.09 -6.60
C SER A 45 -11.35 -0.86 -6.98
N TRP A 46 -11.08 -0.17 -8.08
CA TRP A 46 -9.71 0.21 -8.47
C TRP A 46 -9.10 1.23 -7.52
N VAL A 47 -9.87 2.24 -7.12
CA VAL A 47 -9.42 3.25 -6.14
C VAL A 47 -9.05 2.57 -4.82
N GLU A 48 -9.90 1.67 -4.32
CA GLU A 48 -9.67 0.93 -3.09
C GLU A 48 -8.42 0.05 -3.17
N LEU A 49 -8.25 -0.67 -4.29
CA LEU A 49 -7.06 -1.48 -4.53
C LEU A 49 -5.78 -0.64 -4.49
N VAL A 50 -5.73 0.48 -5.21
CA VAL A 50 -4.54 1.35 -5.26
C VAL A 50 -4.24 1.94 -3.89
N ILE A 51 -5.25 2.39 -3.14
CA ILE A 51 -5.06 2.92 -1.79
C ILE A 51 -4.44 1.85 -0.89
N CYS A 52 -5.01 0.64 -0.88
CA CYS A 52 -4.50 -0.47 -0.10
C CYS A 52 -3.03 -0.77 -0.45
N MET A 53 -2.75 -0.99 -1.73
CA MET A 53 -1.41 -1.34 -2.21
C MET A 53 -0.37 -0.23 -1.97
N ARG A 54 -0.72 1.04 -2.19
CA ARG A 54 0.17 2.17 -1.89
C ARG A 54 0.44 2.31 -0.41
N SER A 55 -0.56 2.06 0.44
CA SER A 55 -0.39 2.11 1.91
C SER A 55 0.52 1.00 2.42
N ALA A 56 0.52 -0.16 1.76
CA ALA A 56 1.44 -1.27 2.01
C ALA A 56 2.86 -1.04 1.45
N GLY A 57 3.09 0.05 0.71
CA GLY A 57 4.41 0.39 0.18
C GLY A 57 4.70 -0.13 -1.23
N LEU A 58 3.71 -0.64 -1.97
CA LEU A 58 3.94 -1.04 -3.36
C LEU A 58 4.37 0.15 -4.23
N PRO A 59 5.34 -0.03 -5.14
CA PRO A 59 5.79 1.02 -6.03
C PRO A 59 4.68 1.43 -7.01
N VAL A 60 4.72 2.71 -7.41
CA VAL A 60 3.73 3.27 -8.35
C VAL A 60 3.81 2.54 -9.69
N GLU A 61 5.03 2.21 -10.11
CA GLU A 61 5.35 1.56 -11.37
C GLU A 61 4.68 0.18 -11.50
N ALA A 62 4.68 -0.63 -10.42
CA ALA A 62 4.04 -1.95 -10.43
C ALA A 62 2.51 -1.85 -10.56
N LEU A 63 1.90 -0.80 -9.98
CA LEU A 63 0.45 -0.58 -10.10
C LEU A 63 0.07 -0.10 -11.51
N ILE A 64 0.89 0.75 -12.12
CA ILE A 64 0.72 1.16 -13.51
C ILE A 64 0.81 -0.05 -14.43
N GLU A 65 1.87 -0.85 -14.30
CA GLU A 65 2.06 -2.07 -15.10
C GLU A 65 0.89 -3.05 -14.93
N TYR A 66 0.39 -3.24 -13.70
CA TYR A 66 -0.76 -4.09 -13.44
C TYR A 66 -2.02 -3.60 -14.17
N VAL A 67 -2.29 -2.29 -14.18
CA VAL A 67 -3.43 -1.71 -14.91
C VAL A 67 -3.24 -1.83 -16.42
N GLU A 68 -2.04 -1.61 -16.93
CA GLU A 68 -1.74 -1.77 -18.35
C GLU A 68 -1.97 -3.22 -18.81
N LEU A 69 -1.47 -4.19 -18.05
CA LEU A 69 -1.71 -5.61 -18.32
C LEU A 69 -3.20 -5.95 -18.25
N TYR A 70 -3.93 -5.41 -17.26
CA TYR A 70 -5.37 -5.60 -17.16
C TYR A 70 -6.11 -5.08 -18.39
N GLN A 71 -5.76 -3.89 -18.89
CA GLN A 71 -6.38 -3.27 -20.06
C GLN A 71 -6.12 -4.03 -21.36
N GLN A 72 -5.02 -4.77 -21.44
CA GLN A 72 -4.72 -5.62 -22.60
C GLN A 72 -5.69 -6.80 -22.70
N GLY A 73 -6.28 -7.26 -21.60
CA GLY A 73 -7.28 -8.33 -21.59
C GLY A 73 -6.76 -9.69 -21.16
N ASP A 74 -7.53 -10.73 -21.44
CA ASP A 74 -7.40 -12.06 -20.82
C ASP A 74 -6.09 -12.79 -21.14
N GLN A 75 -5.42 -12.45 -22.24
CA GLN A 75 -4.12 -13.02 -22.59
C GLN A 75 -3.02 -12.69 -21.57
N THR A 76 -3.20 -11.69 -20.72
CA THR A 76 -2.20 -11.25 -19.74
C THR A 76 -2.39 -11.85 -18.35
N PHE A 77 -3.32 -12.81 -18.15
CA PHE A 77 -3.54 -13.39 -16.82
C PHE A 77 -2.26 -13.93 -16.17
N GLY A 78 -1.38 -14.57 -16.95
CA GLY A 78 -0.08 -15.07 -16.46
C GLY A 78 0.81 -13.95 -15.94
N ALA A 79 1.03 -12.91 -16.74
CA ALA A 79 1.87 -11.77 -16.36
C ALA A 79 1.31 -11.02 -15.14
N ARG A 80 -0.03 -10.85 -15.07
CA ARG A 80 -0.70 -10.25 -13.90
C ARG A 80 -0.48 -11.07 -12.63
N LEU A 81 -0.61 -12.40 -12.72
CA LEU A 81 -0.37 -13.29 -11.60
C LEU A 81 1.09 -13.22 -11.13
N GLU A 82 2.05 -13.27 -12.05
CA GLU A 82 3.47 -13.19 -11.75
C GLU A 82 3.84 -11.87 -11.05
N LEU A 83 3.35 -10.73 -11.57
CA LEU A 83 3.53 -9.42 -10.97
C LEU A 83 3.00 -9.40 -9.53
N LEU A 84 1.77 -9.86 -9.30
CA LEU A 84 1.16 -9.86 -7.97
C LEU A 84 1.90 -10.80 -6.99
N GLN A 85 2.37 -11.95 -7.46
CA GLN A 85 3.19 -12.86 -6.66
C GLN A 85 4.53 -12.23 -6.27
N GLU A 86 5.15 -11.49 -7.18
CA GLU A 86 6.39 -10.78 -6.89
C GLU A 86 6.18 -9.67 -5.87
N GLN A 87 5.16 -8.84 -6.04
CA GLN A 87 4.84 -7.80 -5.04
C GLN A 87 4.49 -8.39 -3.68
N ARG A 88 3.81 -9.54 -3.65
CA ARG A 88 3.55 -10.27 -2.40
C ARG A 88 4.84 -10.72 -1.71
N ARG A 89 5.79 -11.32 -2.44
CA ARG A 89 7.09 -11.73 -1.88
C ARG A 89 7.84 -10.54 -1.27
N ASN A 90 7.80 -9.39 -1.94
CA ASN A 90 8.42 -8.16 -1.46
C ASN A 90 7.78 -7.67 -0.14
N LEU A 91 6.45 -7.73 -0.02
CA LEU A 91 5.75 -7.42 1.23
C LEU A 91 6.09 -8.40 2.36
N GLU A 92 6.17 -9.70 2.07
CA GLU A 92 6.54 -10.72 3.06
C GLU A 92 7.97 -10.49 3.60
N GLU A 93 8.90 -10.05 2.74
CA GLU A 93 10.26 -9.70 3.17
C GLU A 93 10.29 -8.43 4.04
N GLN A 94 9.54 -7.39 3.65
CA GLN A 94 9.39 -6.19 4.48
C GLN A 94 8.78 -6.52 5.85
N GLN A 95 7.78 -7.39 5.88
CA GLN A 95 7.17 -7.84 7.14
C GLN A 95 8.19 -8.51 8.06
N LYS A 96 9.06 -9.38 7.54
CA LYS A 96 10.13 -10.01 8.34
C LYS A 96 11.09 -8.97 8.91
N GLN A 97 11.50 -7.99 8.11
CA GLN A 97 12.41 -6.92 8.54
C GLN A 97 11.78 -6.06 9.64
N LEU A 98 10.52 -5.67 9.47
CA LEU A 98 9.76 -4.93 10.48
C LEU A 98 9.63 -5.74 11.77
N GLN A 99 9.34 -7.03 11.68
CA GLN A 99 9.23 -7.90 12.85
C GLN A 99 10.56 -8.01 13.60
N ALA A 100 11.68 -8.14 12.89
CA ALA A 100 13.01 -8.16 13.49
C ALA A 100 13.35 -6.82 14.18
N ALA A 101 12.94 -5.69 13.61
CA ALA A 101 13.11 -4.37 14.21
C ALA A 101 12.27 -4.22 15.49
N ILE A 102 11.00 -4.64 15.46
CA ILE A 102 10.09 -4.65 16.62
C ILE A 102 10.70 -5.47 17.76
N SER A 103 11.19 -6.68 17.49
CA SER A 103 11.81 -7.51 18.54
C SER A 103 13.03 -6.83 19.19
N LYS A 104 13.83 -6.10 18.42
CA LYS A 104 14.94 -5.30 18.99
C LYS A 104 14.45 -4.12 19.83
N LEU A 105 13.37 -3.46 19.41
CA LEU A 105 12.74 -2.38 20.16
C LEU A 105 12.17 -2.91 21.47
N ASP A 106 11.43 -4.02 21.45
CA ASP A 106 10.85 -4.64 22.64
C ASP A 106 11.93 -4.99 23.66
N TYR A 107 13.05 -5.57 23.21
CA TYR A 107 14.20 -5.82 24.09
C TYR A 107 14.70 -4.51 24.71
N LYS A 108 14.95 -3.47 23.91
CA LYS A 108 15.44 -2.18 24.44
C LYS A 108 14.46 -1.56 25.43
N ILE A 109 13.16 -1.56 25.11
CA ILE A 109 12.10 -1.06 25.99
C ILE A 109 12.14 -1.80 27.32
N SER A 110 12.21 -3.14 27.32
CA SER A 110 12.28 -3.92 28.56
C SER A 110 13.47 -3.55 29.45
N ARG A 111 14.64 -3.25 28.87
CA ARG A 111 15.82 -2.80 29.63
C ARG A 111 15.61 -1.41 30.22
N TYR A 112 15.01 -0.50 29.47
CA TYR A 112 14.69 0.84 29.97
C TYR A 112 13.61 0.82 31.05
N GLU A 113 12.60 -0.04 30.95
CA GLU A 113 11.58 -0.18 32.00
C GLU A 113 12.18 -0.62 33.34
N VAL A 114 13.16 -1.54 33.33
CA VAL A 114 13.91 -1.92 34.53
C VAL A 114 14.76 -0.76 35.04
N ALA A 115 15.45 -0.05 34.14
CA ALA A 115 16.30 1.08 34.50
C ALA A 115 15.50 2.23 35.14
N VAL A 116 14.29 2.51 34.63
CA VAL A 116 13.38 3.52 35.21
C VAL A 116 12.99 3.15 36.65
N LYS A 117 12.77 1.87 36.94
CA LYS A 117 12.39 1.41 38.29
C LYS A 117 13.56 1.36 39.28
N THR A 118 14.76 1.06 38.79
CA THR A 118 15.93 0.77 39.64
C THR A 118 16.99 1.86 39.65
N GLY A 119 16.92 2.81 38.71
CA GLY A 119 17.96 3.81 38.45
C GLY A 119 19.21 3.25 37.79
N LYS A 120 19.23 1.96 37.40
CA LYS A 120 20.40 1.28 36.84
C LYS A 120 20.08 0.67 35.47
N LEU A 121 20.81 1.09 34.45
CA LEU A 121 20.72 0.51 33.11
C LEU A 121 21.75 -0.60 32.94
N SER A 122 21.30 -1.75 32.44
CA SER A 122 22.16 -2.89 32.11
C SER A 122 21.75 -3.44 30.75
N TRP A 123 22.72 -3.85 29.94
CA TRP A 123 22.54 -4.54 28.67
C TRP A 123 23.17 -5.91 28.82
N GLU A 124 22.45 -6.87 29.41
CA GLU A 124 22.95 -8.24 29.42
C GLU A 124 22.97 -8.75 27.98
N GLU A 125 24.16 -9.08 27.48
CA GLU A 125 24.38 -9.72 26.18
C GLU A 125 23.77 -11.12 26.22
N ASN A 126 22.48 -11.24 25.89
CA ASN A 126 22.00 -12.49 25.35
C ASN A 126 22.51 -12.56 23.92
N SER A 127 23.70 -13.15 23.77
CA SER A 127 24.20 -13.68 22.51
C SER A 127 23.13 -14.60 21.92
N CYS A 128 22.37 -14.12 20.94
CA CYS A 128 21.67 -15.02 20.03
C CYS A 128 22.75 -15.74 19.20
N THR A 129 23.12 -16.94 19.65
CA THR A 129 23.59 -18.03 18.78
C THR A 129 22.43 -18.57 17.96
#